data_AF-A0A1H5JDD1-F1
#
_entry.id   AF-A0A1H5JDD1-F1
#
_cell.length_a   1.000
_cell.length_b   1.000
_cell.length_c   1.000
_cell.angle_alpha   90.00
_cell.angle_beta   90.00
_cell.angle_gamma   90.00
#
_symmetry.space_group_name_H-M   'P 1'
#
loop_
_entity.id
_entity.type
_entity.pdbx_description
1 polymer ?
#
loop_
_entity_poly.entity_id
_entity_poly.type
_entity_poly.pdbx_seq_one_letter_code
_entity_poly.pdbx_strand_id
1 'polypeptide(L)'
;MGESGGLEIMSSEEYERRHGAEREPSALSLEQINELFYEFLTAVARPRRKEDEAARNLSKRLRDHLGTAPADRPVVKAAYPPYDLPNVHLALERWFAADGRSYELVGMRGAQHHGELTLGDILEAADRYDRFTIGAVDYAHLPISPDEELACVSCGFYLGADGENRFAVLLRGPADEYGRNKVEIEVLAQDKEFADRLLAEIDRLVREHNIFQGQVLSFEGSQFGHGLGPFRFHRRPALTRDDIVLPKGLLERVERQVVGVARRREQLRAAGQHLRRGLLLYGPPGTGKTHTIRYLLSHLPQFTVVVLAGTSIDAIGPACALARMLQPALVVLEDCDLIAEARDHGGGEQPLLFQVLNEMDGLGDDADVAFLLTTNRADLLEPALIQRPGRVDLAVEIPLPDAQGRGRLLDLYGAGLDFGKEIADEVVSRTEGTTASFTKELVRRSVLIAAERESPRTEPSDLRTALDELLSDRDQLTRRLLGVRGPEDGDEDADGY
;
A
#
# COMPACT_ATOMS: atom_id res chain seq x y z
N MET A 1 9.85 -23.98 -41.75
CA MET A 1 10.20 -25.38 -42.06
C MET A 1 11.58 -25.35 -42.70
N GLY A 2 12.62 -25.58 -41.90
CA GLY A 2 14.00 -25.72 -42.34
C GLY A 2 14.52 -27.04 -41.79
N GLU A 3 15.11 -27.84 -42.67
CA GLU A 3 15.37 -29.27 -42.51
C GLU A 3 16.25 -29.59 -41.29
N SER A 4 15.81 -30.58 -40.51
CA SER A 4 16.58 -31.28 -39.50
C SER A 4 17.64 -32.14 -40.19
N GLY A 5 18.90 -31.68 -40.21
CA GLY A 5 20.05 -32.51 -40.59
C GLY A 5 20.23 -33.63 -39.57
N GLY A 6 19.70 -34.82 -39.87
CA GLY A 6 19.90 -36.01 -39.07
C GLY A 6 21.37 -36.43 -39.10
N LEU A 7 21.93 -36.71 -37.93
CA LEU A 7 23.23 -37.35 -37.80
C LEU A 7 23.08 -38.80 -38.29
N GLU A 8 23.54 -39.13 -39.50
CA GLU A 8 23.66 -40.52 -39.92
C GLU A 8 24.83 -41.17 -39.19
N ILE A 9 24.52 -42.02 -38.21
CA ILE A 9 25.51 -42.87 -37.56
C ILE A 9 25.78 -44.05 -38.50
N MET A 10 26.94 -44.02 -39.16
CA MET A 10 27.39 -45.14 -39.99
C MET A 10 27.49 -46.42 -39.16
N SER A 11 27.03 -47.54 -39.73
CA SER A 11 27.20 -48.86 -39.10
C SER A 11 28.68 -49.28 -39.11
N SER A 12 29.11 -50.06 -38.11
CA SER A 12 30.51 -50.51 -38.01
C SER A 12 30.99 -51.28 -39.25
N GLU A 13 30.09 -52.02 -39.92
CA GLU A 13 30.41 -52.74 -41.15
C GLU A 13 30.62 -51.82 -42.37
N GLU A 14 29.93 -50.67 -42.45
CA GLU A 14 30.12 -49.68 -43.50
C GLU A 14 31.42 -48.88 -43.31
N TYR A 15 31.80 -48.63 -42.05
CA TYR A 15 33.06 -47.97 -41.72
C TYR A 15 34.26 -48.86 -42.11
N GLU A 16 34.22 -50.15 -41.77
CA GLU A 16 35.28 -51.11 -42.11
C GLU A 16 35.42 -51.32 -43.62
N ARG A 17 34.31 -51.32 -44.38
CA ARG A 17 34.34 -51.42 -45.84
C ARG A 17 35.00 -50.21 -46.51
N ARG A 18 34.90 -49.03 -45.90
CA ARG A 18 35.37 -47.77 -46.50
C ARG A 18 36.81 -47.44 -46.14
N HIS A 19 37.31 -47.92 -45.00
CA HIS A 19 38.62 -47.51 -44.48
C HIS A 19 39.63 -48.64 -44.25
N GLY A 20 39.23 -49.92 -44.41
CA GLY A 20 40.12 -51.08 -44.30
C GLY A 20 40.58 -51.35 -42.86
N ALA A 21 40.88 -52.63 -42.57
CA ALA A 21 41.37 -53.05 -41.26
C ALA A 21 42.78 -52.48 -41.01
N GLU A 22 42.96 -51.92 -39.81
CA GLU A 22 44.21 -51.47 -39.19
C GLU A 22 44.93 -50.26 -39.83
N ARG A 23 44.54 -49.06 -39.39
CA ARG A 23 45.50 -47.97 -39.18
C ARG A 23 45.51 -47.63 -37.70
N GLU A 24 46.63 -47.87 -37.02
CA GLU A 24 46.88 -47.31 -35.70
C GLU A 24 46.64 -45.78 -35.75
N PRO A 25 45.87 -45.20 -34.81
CA PRO A 25 45.70 -43.77 -34.78
C PRO A 25 47.07 -43.15 -34.51
N SER A 26 47.60 -42.37 -35.46
CA SER A 26 48.81 -41.60 -35.24
C SER A 26 48.57 -40.72 -34.01
N ALA A 27 49.34 -40.93 -32.95
CA ALA A 27 49.30 -40.08 -31.78
C ALA A 27 49.52 -38.64 -32.26
N LEU A 28 48.50 -37.80 -32.13
CA LEU A 28 48.58 -36.37 -32.46
C LEU A 28 49.82 -35.82 -31.76
N SER A 29 50.67 -35.09 -32.49
CA SER A 29 51.88 -34.55 -31.88
C SER A 29 51.48 -33.60 -30.75
N LEU A 30 52.33 -33.48 -29.73
CA LEU A 30 52.10 -32.56 -28.61
C LEU A 30 51.86 -31.12 -29.10
N GLU A 31 52.48 -30.71 -30.21
CA GLU A 31 52.22 -29.43 -30.87
C GLU A 31 50.81 -29.34 -31.47
N GLN A 32 50.33 -30.39 -32.15
CA GLN A 32 48.96 -30.42 -32.69
C GLN A 32 47.90 -30.45 -31.58
N ILE A 33 48.17 -31.15 -30.48
CA ILE A 33 47.31 -31.13 -29.30
C ILE A 33 47.31 -29.72 -28.68
N ASN A 34 48.46 -29.06 -28.61
CA ASN A 34 48.56 -27.72 -28.04
C ASN A 34 47.87 -26.68 -28.94
N GLU A 35 47.99 -26.79 -30.27
CA GLU A 35 47.26 -25.93 -31.21
C GLU A 35 45.75 -26.16 -31.11
N LEU A 36 45.27 -27.40 -31.12
CA LEU A 36 43.85 -27.72 -30.98
C LEU A 36 43.30 -27.28 -29.61
N PHE A 37 44.10 -27.41 -28.56
CA PHE A 37 43.73 -26.95 -27.22
C PHE A 37 43.70 -25.42 -27.14
N TYR A 38 44.63 -24.72 -27.78
CA TYR A 38 44.59 -23.26 -27.92
C TYR A 38 43.40 -22.82 -28.78
N GLU A 39 43.11 -23.50 -29.89
CA GLU A 39 41.96 -23.21 -30.74
C GLU A 39 40.65 -23.44 -29.97
N PHE A 40 40.56 -24.52 -29.22
CA PHE A 40 39.43 -24.82 -28.36
C PHE A 40 39.28 -23.78 -27.24
N LEU A 41 40.35 -23.44 -26.53
CA LEU A 41 40.33 -22.39 -25.51
C LEU A 41 39.96 -21.03 -26.12
N THR A 42 40.42 -20.73 -27.32
CA THR A 42 40.09 -19.48 -28.02
C THR A 42 38.64 -19.48 -28.50
N ALA A 43 38.11 -20.63 -28.95
CA ALA A 43 36.71 -20.79 -29.36
C ALA A 43 35.73 -20.79 -28.17
N VAL A 44 36.16 -21.31 -27.02
CA VAL A 44 35.40 -21.29 -25.76
C VAL A 44 35.49 -19.92 -25.08
N ALA A 45 36.63 -19.24 -25.15
CA ALA A 45 36.83 -17.89 -24.61
C ALA A 45 36.25 -16.79 -25.51
N ARG A 46 36.08 -17.04 -26.81
CA ARG A 46 35.39 -16.17 -27.77
C ARG A 46 34.35 -16.98 -28.52
N PRO A 47 33.13 -17.16 -27.99
CA PRO A 47 32.04 -17.66 -28.82
C PRO A 47 31.93 -16.73 -30.05
N ARG A 48 32.06 -17.30 -31.24
CA ARG A 48 31.80 -16.62 -32.53
C ARG A 48 30.32 -16.24 -32.55
N ARG A 49 29.99 -15.12 -31.90
CA ARG A 49 28.67 -14.51 -31.92
C ARG A 49 28.43 -13.90 -33.28
N LYS A 50 27.26 -14.17 -33.87
CA LYS A 50 26.85 -13.58 -35.16
C LYS A 50 26.83 -12.05 -35.03
N GLU A 51 27.07 -11.31 -36.11
CA GLU A 51 27.07 -9.83 -36.13
C GLU A 51 25.80 -9.21 -35.49
N ASP A 52 24.68 -9.94 -35.50
CA ASP A 52 23.41 -9.59 -34.84
C ASP A 52 23.49 -9.49 -33.30
N GLU A 53 24.39 -10.22 -32.63
CA GLU A 53 24.57 -10.17 -31.17
C GLU A 53 25.50 -9.00 -30.76
N ALA A 54 26.47 -8.62 -31.58
CA ALA A 54 27.31 -7.45 -31.34
C ALA A 54 26.52 -6.13 -31.42
N ALA A 55 25.41 -6.09 -32.18
CA ALA A 55 24.45 -4.99 -32.19
C ALA A 55 23.60 -4.91 -30.91
N ARG A 56 23.52 -6.01 -30.13
CA ARG A 56 22.75 -6.09 -28.89
C ARG A 56 23.60 -5.90 -27.63
N ASN A 57 24.90 -5.60 -27.76
CA ASN A 57 25.76 -5.33 -26.61
C ASN A 57 25.37 -3.98 -25.97
N LEU A 58 25.07 -4.03 -24.66
CA LEU A 58 24.62 -2.87 -23.89
C LEU A 58 25.68 -1.75 -23.83
N SER A 59 26.94 -2.09 -23.56
CA SER A 59 28.06 -1.13 -23.49
C SER A 59 28.27 -0.40 -24.82
N LYS A 60 28.16 -1.11 -25.95
CA LYS A 60 28.24 -0.51 -27.28
C LYS A 60 27.10 0.48 -27.51
N ARG A 61 25.85 0.11 -27.24
CA ARG A 61 24.70 0.99 -27.43
C ARG A 61 24.74 2.24 -26.56
N LEU A 62 25.19 2.10 -25.30
CA LEU A 62 25.41 3.24 -24.42
C LEU A 62 26.53 4.14 -24.95
N ARG A 63 27.64 3.57 -25.42
CA ARG A 63 28.72 4.33 -26.06
C ARG A 63 28.23 5.10 -27.28
N ASP A 64 27.45 4.46 -28.15
CA ASP A 64 26.89 5.08 -29.35
C ASP A 64 25.95 6.25 -29.02
N HIS A 65 25.17 6.14 -27.93
CA HIS A 65 24.29 7.22 -27.46
C HIS A 65 25.06 8.37 -26.79
N LEU A 66 25.99 8.04 -25.91
CA LEU A 66 26.71 9.00 -25.08
C LEU A 66 27.82 9.70 -25.88
N GLY A 67 28.36 9.07 -26.92
CA GLY A 67 29.50 9.55 -27.71
C GLY A 67 30.87 9.32 -27.04
N THR A 68 30.90 8.77 -25.83
CA THR A 68 32.14 8.43 -25.09
C THR A 68 31.99 7.06 -24.41
N ALA A 69 33.08 6.49 -23.91
CA ALA A 69 33.00 5.24 -23.16
C ALA A 69 32.15 5.45 -21.88
N PRO A 70 31.18 4.57 -21.59
CA PRO A 70 30.35 4.66 -20.39
C PRO A 70 31.15 4.65 -19.08
N ALA A 71 32.26 3.91 -19.03
CA ALA A 71 33.10 3.78 -17.84
C ALA A 71 33.82 5.08 -17.44
N ASP A 72 33.95 6.05 -18.35
CA ASP A 72 34.62 7.32 -18.11
C ASP A 72 33.67 8.39 -17.52
N ARG A 73 32.40 8.04 -17.30
CA ARG A 73 31.35 8.98 -16.87
C ARG A 73 30.93 8.75 -15.42
N PRO A 74 30.63 9.83 -14.67
CA PRO A 74 30.10 9.71 -13.32
C PRO A 74 28.72 9.02 -13.32
N VAL A 75 28.52 8.15 -12.33
CA VAL A 75 27.23 7.57 -11.98
C VAL A 75 26.77 8.19 -10.67
N VAL A 76 25.58 8.79 -10.66
CA VAL A 76 24.94 9.28 -9.43
C VAL A 76 23.67 8.47 -9.20
N LYS A 77 23.44 8.08 -7.94
CA LYS A 77 22.32 7.21 -7.56
C LYS A 77 21.36 7.88 -6.60
N ALA A 78 20.07 7.58 -6.74
CA ALA A 78 19.02 7.89 -5.79
C ALA A 78 18.19 6.63 -5.51
N ALA A 79 17.63 6.54 -4.30
CA ALA A 79 16.78 5.43 -3.89
C ALA A 79 15.49 5.96 -3.25
N TYR A 80 14.39 5.27 -3.51
CA TYR A 80 13.06 5.56 -3.00
C TYR A 80 12.48 4.31 -2.33
N PRO A 81 11.49 4.48 -1.43
CA PRO A 81 10.72 3.37 -0.90
C PRO A 81 10.17 2.46 -2.01
N PRO A 82 9.99 1.15 -1.74
CA PRO A 82 9.55 0.18 -2.74
C PRO A 82 8.21 0.55 -3.40
N TYR A 83 7.31 1.15 -2.62
CA TYR A 83 5.98 1.56 -3.07
C TYR A 83 5.96 2.80 -3.97
N ASP A 84 7.08 3.54 -4.10
CA ASP A 84 7.14 4.76 -4.90
C ASP A 84 7.41 4.51 -6.39
N LEU A 85 7.45 3.25 -6.86
CA LEU A 85 7.72 2.96 -8.27
C LEU A 85 6.80 3.72 -9.24
N PRO A 86 5.47 3.80 -9.01
CA PRO A 86 4.58 4.57 -9.88
C PRO A 86 4.90 6.07 -9.87
N ASN A 87 5.21 6.63 -8.69
CA ASN A 87 5.57 8.05 -8.55
C ASN A 87 6.86 8.36 -9.30
N VAL A 88 7.88 7.52 -9.15
CA VAL A 88 9.17 7.67 -9.84
C VAL A 88 9.02 7.53 -11.35
N HIS A 89 8.25 6.53 -11.80
CA HIS A 89 7.98 6.31 -13.23
C HIS A 89 7.27 7.52 -13.84
N LEU A 90 6.19 8.00 -13.23
CA LEU A 90 5.46 9.19 -13.69
C LEU A 90 6.31 10.47 -13.62
N ALA A 91 7.21 10.60 -12.63
CA ALA A 91 8.13 11.72 -12.55
C ALA A 91 9.12 11.74 -13.72
N LEU A 92 9.64 10.57 -14.12
CA LEU A 92 10.48 10.45 -15.32
C LEU A 92 9.70 10.81 -16.59
N GLU A 93 8.48 10.31 -16.76
CA GLU A 93 7.63 10.66 -17.90
C GLU A 93 7.39 12.18 -17.98
N ARG A 94 7.02 12.80 -16.86
CA ARG A 94 6.83 14.26 -16.78
C ARG A 94 8.10 15.04 -17.08
N TRP A 95 9.24 14.56 -16.58
CA TRP A 95 10.52 15.20 -16.83
C TRP A 95 10.87 15.19 -18.32
N PHE A 96 10.66 14.06 -19.00
CA PHE A 96 10.90 13.91 -20.44
C PHE A 96 9.84 14.60 -21.32
N ALA A 97 8.65 14.88 -20.79
CA ALA A 97 7.60 15.59 -21.53
C ALA A 97 7.88 17.09 -21.76
N ALA A 98 8.88 17.67 -21.10
CA ALA A 98 9.25 19.06 -21.32
C ALA A 98 9.96 19.29 -22.67
N ASP A 99 9.76 20.46 -23.27
CA ASP A 99 10.31 20.81 -24.57
C ASP A 99 11.84 20.70 -24.63
N GLY A 100 12.36 20.15 -25.73
CA GLY A 100 13.79 19.95 -25.94
C GLY A 100 14.37 18.67 -25.32
N ARG A 101 13.53 17.87 -24.65
CA ARG A 101 13.91 16.57 -24.09
C ARG A 101 13.35 15.42 -24.91
N SER A 102 14.08 14.31 -24.93
CA SER A 102 13.64 13.08 -25.56
C SER A 102 14.31 11.87 -24.92
N TYR A 103 13.73 10.70 -25.10
CA TYR A 103 14.33 9.45 -24.66
C TYR A 103 13.98 8.29 -25.59
N GLU A 104 14.85 7.28 -25.57
CA GLU A 104 14.55 5.92 -26.04
C GLU A 104 14.63 4.97 -24.84
N LEU A 105 13.66 4.08 -24.70
CA LEU A 105 13.61 3.13 -23.60
C LEU A 105 14.08 1.75 -24.07
N VAL A 106 15.04 1.19 -23.35
CA VAL A 106 15.69 -0.07 -23.71
C VAL A 106 15.76 -1.00 -22.51
N GLY A 107 15.37 -2.26 -22.68
CA GLY A 107 15.47 -3.27 -21.62
C GLY A 107 16.82 -3.98 -21.61
N MET A 108 17.09 -4.72 -20.54
CA MET A 108 18.33 -5.47 -20.37
C MET A 108 18.05 -6.93 -19.99
N ARG A 109 18.57 -7.88 -20.76
CA ARG A 109 18.50 -9.32 -20.47
C ARG A 109 19.71 -9.79 -19.68
N GLY A 110 19.47 -10.66 -18.69
CA GLY A 110 20.50 -11.29 -17.86
C GLY A 110 20.74 -10.61 -16.50
N ALA A 111 20.16 -9.43 -16.26
CA ALA A 111 20.32 -8.70 -15.00
C ALA A 111 19.40 -9.16 -13.87
N GLN A 112 18.34 -9.91 -14.20
CA GLN A 112 17.40 -10.41 -13.19
C GLN A 112 18.03 -11.46 -12.27
N HIS A 113 19.12 -12.13 -12.66
CA HIS A 113 19.77 -13.18 -11.85
C HIS A 113 20.96 -12.69 -11.00
N HIS A 114 21.27 -11.39 -11.01
CA HIS A 114 22.49 -10.86 -10.40
C HIS A 114 22.17 -9.69 -9.47
N GLY A 115 21.90 -9.99 -8.19
CA GLY A 115 21.53 -9.11 -7.06
C GLY A 115 21.87 -7.60 -7.12
N GLU A 116 22.64 -7.11 -6.14
CA GLU A 116 22.94 -5.69 -5.90
C GLU A 116 23.99 -5.08 -6.85
N LEU A 117 24.11 -5.56 -8.10
CA LEU A 117 25.08 -4.97 -9.03
C LEU A 117 24.75 -3.49 -9.26
N THR A 118 25.73 -2.60 -9.10
CA THR A 118 25.58 -1.19 -9.48
C THR A 118 25.62 -1.04 -11.00
N LEU A 119 25.22 0.12 -11.54
CA LEU A 119 25.40 0.40 -12.97
C LEU A 119 26.88 0.32 -13.36
N GLY A 120 27.80 0.73 -12.48
CA GLY A 120 29.24 0.55 -12.69
C GLY A 120 29.63 -0.91 -12.91
N ASP A 121 29.15 -1.82 -12.05
CA ASP A 121 29.42 -3.26 -12.16
C ASP A 121 28.80 -3.86 -13.42
N ILE A 122 27.60 -3.41 -13.80
CA ILE A 122 26.92 -3.82 -15.05
C ILE A 122 27.76 -3.40 -16.26
N LEU A 123 28.27 -2.17 -16.27
CA LEU A 123 29.11 -1.64 -17.35
C LEU A 123 30.45 -2.38 -17.44
N GLU A 124 31.12 -2.62 -16.31
CA GLU A 124 32.38 -3.37 -16.27
C GLU A 124 32.17 -4.80 -16.77
N ALA A 125 31.10 -5.47 -16.33
CA ALA A 125 30.79 -6.83 -16.75
C ALA A 125 30.36 -6.91 -18.22
N ALA A 126 29.67 -5.89 -18.74
CA ALA A 126 29.28 -5.81 -20.14
C ALA A 126 30.45 -5.53 -21.08
N ASP A 127 31.45 -4.77 -20.64
CA ASP A 127 32.66 -4.49 -21.43
C ASP A 127 33.67 -5.64 -21.36
N ARG A 128 33.89 -6.25 -20.19
CA ARG A 128 34.91 -7.31 -20.00
C ARG A 128 34.44 -8.72 -20.35
N TYR A 129 33.17 -9.04 -20.12
CA TYR A 129 32.67 -10.41 -20.25
C TYR A 129 31.58 -10.57 -21.32
N ASP A 130 31.27 -9.52 -22.09
CA ASP A 130 30.16 -9.50 -23.07
C ASP A 130 28.84 -10.05 -22.47
N ARG A 131 28.66 -9.75 -21.17
CA ARG A 131 27.47 -10.09 -20.39
C ARG A 131 26.48 -8.93 -20.51
N PHE A 132 25.20 -9.25 -20.43
CA PHE A 132 24.08 -8.31 -20.64
C PHE A 132 23.86 -7.88 -22.09
N THR A 133 22.67 -8.18 -22.60
CA THR A 133 22.25 -7.78 -23.95
C THR A 133 20.99 -6.93 -23.88
N ILE A 134 20.82 -6.08 -24.89
CA ILE A 134 19.60 -5.30 -25.11
C ILE A 134 18.43 -6.25 -25.33
N GLY A 135 17.34 -5.99 -24.63
CA GLY A 135 16.11 -6.75 -24.73
C GLY A 135 14.87 -5.89 -24.57
N ALA A 136 13.74 -6.59 -24.41
CA ALA A 136 12.47 -5.96 -24.07
C ALA A 136 12.54 -5.33 -22.67
N VAL A 137 11.81 -4.23 -22.50
CA VAL A 137 11.65 -3.53 -21.23
C VAL A 137 10.70 -4.34 -20.35
N ASP A 138 11.05 -4.48 -19.08
CA ASP A 138 10.18 -5.12 -18.10
C ASP A 138 9.23 -4.08 -17.48
N TYR A 139 7.96 -4.46 -17.34
CA TYR A 139 6.92 -3.64 -16.73
C TYR A 139 6.27 -4.37 -15.56
N ALA A 140 5.86 -3.62 -14.54
CA ALA A 140 5.04 -4.08 -13.44
C ALA A 140 3.73 -3.29 -13.42
N HIS A 141 2.60 -3.98 -13.35
CA HIS A 141 1.30 -3.36 -13.14
C HIS A 141 1.13 -3.06 -11.65
N LEU A 142 0.92 -1.79 -11.33
CA LEU A 142 0.77 -1.33 -9.95
C LEU A 142 -0.49 -0.48 -9.82
N PRO A 143 -1.27 -0.65 -8.73
CA PRO A 143 -2.44 0.19 -8.48
C PRO A 143 -2.00 1.64 -8.23
N ILE A 144 -2.71 2.57 -8.87
CA ILE A 144 -2.52 4.01 -8.67
C ILE A 144 -3.74 4.69 -8.06
N SER A 145 -4.88 3.99 -8.07
CA SER A 145 -6.12 4.36 -7.39
C SER A 145 -6.92 3.09 -7.09
N PRO A 146 -8.09 3.16 -6.43
CA PRO A 146 -8.94 1.99 -6.21
C PRO A 146 -9.41 1.30 -7.50
N ASP A 147 -9.43 2.04 -8.62
CA ASP A 147 -10.06 1.62 -9.87
C ASP A 147 -9.11 1.63 -11.08
N GLU A 148 -7.85 2.05 -10.87
CA GLU A 148 -6.87 2.23 -11.94
C GLU A 148 -5.52 1.60 -11.57
N GLU A 149 -4.90 0.98 -12.57
CA GLU A 149 -3.54 0.46 -12.51
C GLU A 149 -2.68 1.10 -13.60
N LEU A 150 -1.39 1.21 -13.33
CA LEU A 150 -0.39 1.74 -14.25
C LEU A 150 0.68 0.69 -14.53
N ALA A 151 0.97 0.47 -15.81
CA ALA A 151 2.12 -0.31 -16.25
C ALA A 151 3.40 0.52 -16.07
N CYS A 152 4.09 0.32 -14.95
CA CYS A 152 5.31 1.04 -14.62
C CYS A 152 6.53 0.28 -15.15
N VAL A 153 7.53 0.97 -15.67
CA VAL A 153 8.83 0.34 -16.00
C VAL A 153 9.45 -0.21 -14.73
N SER A 154 9.62 -1.53 -14.64
CA SER A 154 10.23 -2.19 -13.49
C SER A 154 11.74 -2.36 -13.65
N CYS A 155 12.25 -2.47 -14.87
CA CYS A 155 13.68 -2.47 -15.16
C CYS A 155 13.93 -1.97 -16.58
N GLY A 156 14.76 -0.93 -16.72
CA GLY A 156 15.11 -0.42 -18.04
C GLY A 156 16.04 0.80 -18.04
N PHE A 157 16.64 1.05 -19.20
CA PHE A 157 17.47 2.21 -19.50
C PHE A 157 16.68 3.24 -20.30
N TYR A 158 16.57 4.46 -19.78
CA TYR A 158 16.15 5.64 -20.52
C TYR A 158 17.40 6.28 -21.13
N LEU A 159 17.57 6.16 -22.43
CA LEU A 159 18.62 6.82 -23.19
C LEU A 159 18.16 8.24 -23.51
N GLY A 160 18.46 9.16 -22.60
CA GLY A 160 17.93 10.52 -22.60
C GLY A 160 18.79 11.52 -23.36
N ALA A 161 18.10 12.53 -23.91
CA ALA A 161 18.70 13.74 -24.47
C ALA A 161 17.99 14.98 -23.93
N ASP A 162 18.77 16.01 -23.57
CA ASP A 162 18.28 17.34 -23.17
C ASP A 162 19.09 18.39 -23.96
N GLY A 163 18.53 18.85 -25.07
CA GLY A 163 19.27 19.59 -26.09
C GLY A 163 20.44 18.77 -26.64
N GLU A 164 21.67 19.25 -26.45
CA GLU A 164 22.90 18.56 -26.87
C GLU A 164 23.40 17.54 -25.84
N ASN A 165 22.93 17.62 -24.59
CA ASN A 165 23.37 16.70 -23.54
C ASN A 165 22.83 15.29 -23.81
N ARG A 166 23.68 14.29 -23.66
CA ARG A 166 23.34 12.86 -23.78
C ARG A 166 23.66 12.15 -22.48
N PHE A 167 22.69 11.43 -21.93
CA PHE A 167 22.79 10.72 -20.67
C PHE A 167 21.99 9.43 -20.71
N ALA A 168 22.18 8.57 -19.72
CA ALA A 168 21.38 7.36 -19.54
C ALA A 168 20.89 7.26 -18.09
N VAL A 169 19.64 6.83 -17.91
CA VAL A 169 19.05 6.58 -16.59
C VAL A 169 18.66 5.12 -16.51
N LEU A 170 19.26 4.39 -15.57
CA LEU A 170 18.83 3.04 -15.21
C LEU A 170 17.78 3.13 -14.10
N LEU A 171 16.56 2.71 -14.39
CA LEU A 171 15.50 2.55 -13.39
C LEU A 171 15.37 1.07 -13.01
N ARG A 172 15.31 0.80 -11.71
CA ARG A 172 15.09 -0.54 -11.15
C ARG A 172 14.07 -0.48 -10.03
N GLY A 173 12.95 -1.17 -10.21
CA GLY A 173 11.92 -1.34 -9.19
C GLY A 173 12.31 -2.37 -8.13
N PRO A 174 11.45 -2.54 -7.10
CA PRO A 174 11.63 -3.56 -6.08
C PRO A 174 11.52 -4.97 -6.69
N ALA A 175 12.29 -5.90 -6.14
CA ALA A 175 12.27 -7.31 -6.50
C ALA A 175 12.60 -8.15 -5.26
N ASP A 176 11.55 -8.58 -4.56
CA ASP A 176 11.64 -9.27 -3.26
C ASP A 176 12.43 -10.58 -3.33
N GLU A 177 12.27 -11.33 -4.43
CA GLU A 177 12.99 -12.59 -4.70
C GLU A 177 14.51 -12.43 -4.76
N TYR A 178 14.99 -11.19 -4.95
CA TYR A 178 16.40 -10.86 -5.07
C TYR A 178 16.88 -9.91 -3.96
N GLY A 179 16.08 -9.74 -2.89
CA GLY A 179 16.43 -8.92 -1.72
C GLY A 179 16.42 -7.41 -1.99
N ARG A 180 15.88 -6.95 -3.12
CA ARG A 180 15.81 -5.51 -3.44
C ARG A 180 14.46 -4.94 -3.02
N ASN A 181 14.42 -4.34 -1.84
CA ASN A 181 13.19 -3.72 -1.30
C ASN A 181 13.23 -2.17 -1.43
N LYS A 182 13.53 -1.67 -2.63
CA LYS A 182 13.61 -0.23 -2.95
C LYS A 182 13.46 -0.01 -4.45
N VAL A 183 13.05 1.20 -4.83
CA VAL A 183 13.20 1.70 -6.19
C VAL A 183 14.53 2.43 -6.29
N GLU A 184 15.28 2.21 -7.36
CA GLU A 184 16.60 2.79 -7.55
C GLU A 184 16.72 3.42 -8.94
N ILE A 185 17.29 4.63 -8.96
CA ILE A 185 17.62 5.37 -10.18
C ILE A 185 19.12 5.61 -10.19
N GLU A 186 19.78 5.23 -11.27
CA GLU A 186 21.20 5.53 -11.51
C GLU A 186 21.36 6.32 -12.81
N VAL A 187 21.97 7.49 -12.69
CA VAL A 187 22.15 8.44 -13.79
C VAL A 187 23.60 8.45 -14.22
N LEU A 188 23.83 8.07 -15.47
CA LEU A 188 25.11 8.15 -16.16
C LEU A 188 25.12 9.37 -17.08
N ALA A 189 25.86 10.41 -16.72
CA ALA A 189 25.88 11.70 -17.41
C ALA A 189 27.31 12.16 -17.73
N GLN A 190 27.45 13.23 -18.52
CA GLN A 190 28.76 13.80 -18.85
C GLN A 190 29.49 14.34 -17.60
N ASP A 191 28.73 14.98 -16.71
CA ASP A 191 29.23 15.54 -15.46
C ASP A 191 28.26 15.23 -14.31
N LYS A 192 28.80 15.28 -13.08
CA LYS A 192 28.05 14.99 -11.86
C LYS A 192 26.97 16.04 -11.58
N GLU A 193 27.20 17.30 -11.94
CA GLU A 193 26.30 18.42 -11.64
C GLU A 193 24.99 18.31 -12.42
N PHE A 194 25.02 17.84 -13.67
CA PHE A 194 23.85 17.50 -14.44
C PHE A 194 23.05 16.35 -13.78
N ALA A 195 23.73 15.27 -13.39
CA ALA A 195 23.08 14.13 -12.75
C ALA A 195 22.41 14.51 -11.41
N ASP A 196 23.08 15.32 -10.59
CA ASP A 196 22.52 15.84 -9.34
C ASP A 196 21.27 16.69 -9.59
N ARG A 197 21.31 17.59 -10.59
CA ARG A 197 20.15 18.42 -10.96
C ARG A 197 18.99 17.59 -11.49
N LEU A 198 19.26 16.57 -12.30
CA LEU A 198 18.22 15.67 -12.81
C LEU A 198 17.55 14.90 -11.67
N LEU A 199 18.33 14.30 -10.77
CA LEU A 199 17.78 13.57 -9.62
C LEU A 199 17.00 14.48 -8.66
N ALA A 200 17.48 15.70 -8.42
CA ALA A 200 16.77 16.69 -7.61
C ALA A 200 15.42 17.09 -8.24
N GLU A 201 15.38 17.23 -9.57
CA GLU A 201 14.14 17.54 -10.29
C GLU A 201 13.16 16.35 -10.29
N ILE A 202 13.66 15.12 -10.42
CA ILE A 202 12.83 13.91 -10.28
C ILE A 202 12.25 13.81 -8.86
N ASP A 203 13.05 14.03 -7.82
CA ASP A 203 12.57 14.06 -6.43
C ASP A 203 11.51 15.15 -6.22
N ARG A 204 11.70 16.34 -6.81
CA ARG A 204 10.71 17.42 -6.80
C ARG A 204 9.39 16.98 -7.44
N LEU A 205 9.44 16.38 -8.63
CA LEU A 205 8.26 15.89 -9.36
C LEU A 205 7.54 14.74 -8.63
N VAL A 206 8.28 13.83 -8.00
CA VAL A 206 7.74 12.75 -7.16
C VAL A 206 6.92 13.32 -6.00
N ARG A 207 7.40 14.40 -5.36
CA ARG A 207 6.70 15.04 -4.24
C ARG A 207 5.51 15.88 -4.70
N GLU A 208 5.68 16.67 -5.77
CA GLU A 208 4.64 17.58 -6.27
C GLU A 208 3.45 16.85 -6.89
N HIS A 209 3.69 15.68 -7.49
CA HIS A 209 2.67 14.92 -8.21
C HIS A 209 2.49 13.52 -7.64
N ASN A 210 2.60 13.39 -6.32
CA ASN A 210 2.51 12.11 -5.63
C ASN A 210 1.09 11.52 -5.76
N ILE A 211 0.97 10.31 -6.30
CA ILE A 211 -0.32 9.65 -6.55
C ILE A 211 -1.10 9.33 -5.26
N PHE A 212 -0.41 9.24 -4.13
CA PHE A 212 -1.02 8.96 -2.84
C PHE A 212 -1.74 10.19 -2.27
N GLN A 213 -1.46 11.39 -2.78
CA GLN A 213 -2.04 12.61 -2.27
C GLN A 213 -3.56 12.62 -2.46
N GLY A 214 -4.30 12.85 -1.38
CA GLY A 214 -5.77 12.86 -1.39
C GLY A 214 -6.42 11.47 -1.43
N GLN A 215 -5.64 10.39 -1.44
CA GLN A 215 -6.15 9.01 -1.44
C GLN A 215 -6.47 8.51 -0.04
N VAL A 216 -7.22 7.41 0.05
CA VAL A 216 -7.43 6.65 1.30
C VAL A 216 -6.65 5.35 1.18
N LEU A 217 -5.71 5.12 2.09
CA LEU A 217 -4.72 4.05 2.04
C LEU A 217 -4.78 3.21 3.30
N SER A 218 -4.52 1.91 3.20
CA SER A 218 -4.15 1.07 4.34
C SER A 218 -2.91 0.25 4.02
N PHE A 219 -2.15 -0.14 5.04
CA PHE A 219 -1.09 -1.12 4.87
C PHE A 219 -1.70 -2.52 4.86
N GLU A 220 -1.36 -3.33 3.86
CA GLU A 220 -1.58 -4.77 3.95
C GLU A 220 -0.36 -5.43 4.60
N GLY A 221 -0.58 -6.33 5.55
CA GLY A 221 0.50 -7.10 6.13
C GLY A 221 1.14 -8.00 5.07
N SER A 222 2.47 -8.01 4.97
CA SER A 222 3.16 -9.00 4.17
C SER A 222 3.05 -10.36 4.87
N GLN A 223 2.21 -11.26 4.38
CA GLN A 223 2.06 -12.60 4.96
C GLN A 223 3.37 -13.44 4.88
N PHE A 224 4.36 -13.01 4.08
CA PHE A 224 5.57 -13.79 3.78
C PHE A 224 6.88 -12.98 3.66
N GLY A 225 6.96 -11.73 4.12
CA GLY A 225 8.14 -10.86 3.85
C GLY A 225 8.56 -9.91 4.98
N HIS A 226 9.77 -9.36 4.86
CA HIS A 226 10.26 -8.23 5.67
C HIS A 226 10.04 -6.92 4.89
N GLY A 227 9.16 -6.04 5.39
CA GLY A 227 8.90 -4.74 4.80
C GLY A 227 7.47 -4.24 5.05
N LEU A 228 7.20 -2.98 4.74
CA LEU A 228 5.82 -2.50 4.61
C LEU A 228 5.22 -3.20 3.40
N GLY A 229 4.18 -4.01 3.59
CA GLY A 229 3.47 -4.65 2.49
C GLY A 229 2.82 -3.64 1.54
N PRO A 230 2.26 -4.09 0.41
CA PRO A 230 1.66 -3.19 -0.57
C PRO A 230 0.57 -2.32 0.07
N PHE A 231 0.48 -1.07 -0.38
CA PHE A 231 -0.65 -0.23 -0.02
C PHE A 231 -1.91 -0.74 -0.70
N ARG A 232 -3.01 -0.76 0.04
CA ARG A 232 -4.34 -0.88 -0.56
C ARG A 232 -4.98 0.51 -0.66
N PHE A 233 -5.42 0.85 -1.87
CA PHE A 233 -6.26 2.00 -2.11
C PHE A 233 -7.71 1.68 -1.77
N HIS A 234 -8.37 2.58 -1.05
CA HIS A 234 -9.77 2.48 -0.69
C HIS A 234 -10.56 3.59 -1.36
N ARG A 235 -11.78 3.26 -1.80
CA ARG A 235 -12.73 4.27 -2.24
C ARG A 235 -13.14 5.13 -1.04
N ARG A 236 -13.04 6.45 -1.20
CA ARG A 236 -13.54 7.39 -0.20
C ARG A 236 -15.05 7.20 -0.04
N PRO A 237 -15.56 7.03 1.19
CA PRO A 237 -17.00 6.91 1.42
C PRO A 237 -17.75 8.15 0.93
N ALA A 238 -19.00 7.96 0.52
CA ALA A 238 -19.94 9.04 0.25
C ALA A 238 -21.06 8.97 1.30
N LEU A 239 -20.90 9.74 2.37
CA LEU A 239 -21.86 9.81 3.48
C LEU A 239 -22.24 11.27 3.72
N THR A 240 -23.50 11.48 4.05
CA THR A 240 -24.12 12.75 4.44
C THR A 240 -24.41 12.77 5.95
N ARG A 241 -24.89 13.90 6.47
CA ARG A 241 -25.27 13.98 7.89
C ARG A 241 -26.47 13.11 8.24
N ASP A 242 -27.35 12.86 7.27
CA ASP A 242 -28.56 12.05 7.50
C ASP A 242 -28.23 10.58 7.68
N ASP A 243 -27.09 10.14 7.13
CA ASP A 243 -26.55 8.77 7.29
C ASP A 243 -25.94 8.53 8.69
N ILE A 244 -25.85 9.56 9.53
CA ILE A 244 -25.24 9.51 10.86
C ILE A 244 -26.29 9.78 11.93
N VAL A 245 -26.50 8.76 12.78
CA VAL A 245 -27.41 8.85 13.92
C VAL A 245 -26.59 8.88 15.20
N LEU A 246 -26.47 10.07 15.78
CA LEU A 246 -25.80 10.34 17.04
C LEU A 246 -26.68 11.26 17.91
N PRO A 247 -26.47 11.31 19.23
CA PRO A 247 -27.10 12.29 20.11
C PRO A 247 -26.96 13.72 19.58
N LYS A 248 -27.98 14.54 19.83
CA LYS A 248 -28.04 15.92 19.35
C LYS A 248 -26.79 16.72 19.75
N GLY A 249 -26.14 17.36 18.77
CA GLY A 249 -24.94 18.18 19.00
C GLY A 249 -23.63 17.39 19.01
N LEU A 250 -23.65 16.05 19.08
CA LEU A 250 -22.44 15.24 19.16
C LEU A 250 -21.68 15.27 17.83
N LEU A 251 -22.38 15.08 16.71
CA LEU A 251 -21.78 15.12 15.38
C LEU A 251 -21.20 16.51 15.09
N GLU A 252 -21.89 17.58 15.46
CA GLU A 252 -21.44 18.96 15.26
C GLU A 252 -20.13 19.25 16.01
N ARG A 253 -19.97 18.70 17.23
CA ARG A 253 -18.73 18.81 18.01
C ARG A 253 -17.57 18.09 17.30
N VAL A 254 -17.80 16.87 16.83
CA VAL A 254 -16.82 16.06 16.11
C VAL A 254 -16.43 16.71 14.77
N GLU A 255 -17.43 17.10 13.97
CA GLU A 255 -17.23 17.76 12.68
C GLU A 255 -16.45 19.08 12.83
N ARG A 256 -16.76 19.88 13.85
CA ARG A 256 -16.07 21.14 14.12
C ARG A 256 -14.57 20.94 14.30
N GLN A 257 -14.14 19.90 15.03
CA GLN A 257 -12.73 19.66 15.32
C GLN A 257 -11.94 19.11 14.12
N VAL A 258 -12.60 18.39 13.23
CA VAL A 258 -11.91 17.72 12.11
C VAL A 258 -12.13 18.47 10.81
N VAL A 259 -13.37 18.49 10.33
CA VAL A 259 -13.76 19.14 9.07
C VAL A 259 -13.74 20.66 9.21
N GLY A 260 -14.20 21.18 10.35
CA GLY A 260 -14.25 22.62 10.63
C GLY A 260 -12.86 23.26 10.69
N VAL A 261 -11.87 22.55 11.23
CA VAL A 261 -10.45 22.95 11.25
C VAL A 261 -9.86 22.86 9.85
N ALA A 262 -10.07 21.74 9.14
CA ALA A 262 -9.58 21.55 7.78
C ALA A 262 -10.03 22.69 6.84
N ARG A 263 -11.31 23.09 6.92
CA ARG A 263 -11.87 24.21 6.14
C ARG A 263 -11.29 25.59 6.50
N ARG A 264 -10.70 25.75 7.69
CA ARG A 264 -10.17 27.03 8.20
C ARG A 264 -8.65 27.00 8.40
N ARG A 265 -7.96 26.01 7.83
CA ARG A 265 -6.52 25.76 8.02
C ARG A 265 -5.65 26.99 7.77
N GLU A 266 -5.96 27.77 6.74
CA GLU A 266 -5.21 28.98 6.37
C GLU A 266 -5.38 30.09 7.41
N GLN A 267 -6.61 30.28 7.90
CA GLN A 267 -6.93 31.27 8.93
C GLN A 267 -6.27 30.91 10.27
N LEU A 268 -6.28 29.62 10.63
CA LEU A 268 -5.63 29.13 11.85
C LEU A 268 -4.11 29.29 11.78
N ARG A 269 -3.48 28.92 10.65
CA ARG A 269 -2.05 29.14 10.40
C ARG A 269 -1.68 30.61 10.47
N ALA A 270 -2.47 31.49 9.84
CA ALA A 270 -2.25 32.93 9.88
C ALA A 270 -2.37 33.52 11.30
N ALA A 271 -3.16 32.89 12.17
CA ALA A 271 -3.28 33.23 13.59
C ALA A 271 -2.22 32.55 14.49
N GLY A 272 -1.21 31.90 13.90
CA GLY A 272 -0.14 31.20 14.63
C GLY A 272 -0.60 29.96 15.38
N GLN A 273 -1.77 29.39 15.02
CA GLN A 273 -2.30 28.18 15.64
C GLN A 273 -1.82 26.94 14.89
N HIS A 274 -1.40 25.91 15.64
CA HIS A 274 -1.02 24.62 15.06
C HIS A 274 -2.26 23.92 14.48
N LEU A 275 -2.03 23.12 13.45
CA LEU A 275 -3.08 22.28 12.85
C LEU A 275 -3.02 20.84 13.37
N ARG A 276 -1.93 20.40 14.02
CA ARG A 276 -1.89 19.07 14.64
C ARG A 276 -3.05 18.91 15.62
N ARG A 277 -3.71 17.74 15.58
CA ARG A 277 -4.86 17.46 16.44
C ARG A 277 -5.13 15.97 16.59
N GLY A 278 -5.60 15.57 17.77
CA GLY A 278 -6.07 14.22 18.07
C GLY A 278 -7.54 14.21 18.48
N LEU A 279 -8.33 13.35 17.82
CA LEU A 279 -9.71 13.06 18.19
C LEU A 279 -9.81 11.59 18.60
N LEU A 280 -10.29 11.34 19.83
CA LEU A 280 -10.60 10.00 20.32
C LEU A 280 -12.11 9.79 20.33
N LEU A 281 -12.59 8.75 19.64
CA LEU A 281 -13.95 8.26 19.73
C LEU A 281 -13.97 7.00 20.58
N TYR A 282 -14.73 6.99 21.68
CA TYR A 282 -14.82 5.83 22.57
C TYR A 282 -16.26 5.46 22.88
N GLY A 283 -16.48 4.27 23.44
CA GLY A 283 -17.81 3.79 23.83
C GLY A 283 -18.05 2.35 23.38
N PRO A 284 -19.23 1.77 23.67
CA PRO A 284 -19.50 0.36 23.40
C PRO A 284 -19.28 -0.05 21.93
N PRO A 285 -18.96 -1.33 21.65
CA PRO A 285 -18.88 -1.82 20.29
C PRO A 285 -20.24 -1.68 19.58
N GLY A 286 -20.23 -1.42 18.27
CA GLY A 286 -21.45 -1.33 17.47
C GLY A 286 -22.26 -0.03 17.63
N THR A 287 -21.74 1.01 18.28
CA THR A 287 -22.42 2.32 18.42
C THR A 287 -22.18 3.29 17.25
N GLY A 288 -21.27 2.97 16.32
CA GLY A 288 -21.05 3.76 15.10
C GLY A 288 -19.77 4.60 15.06
N LYS A 289 -18.74 4.26 15.86
CA LYS A 289 -17.41 4.91 15.83
C LYS A 289 -16.77 4.90 14.43
N THR A 290 -16.57 3.72 13.84
CA THR A 290 -16.04 3.56 12.46
C THR A 290 -16.93 4.25 11.42
N HIS A 291 -18.25 4.20 11.58
CA HIS A 291 -19.17 4.88 10.66
C HIS A 291 -19.05 6.40 10.72
N THR A 292 -18.82 6.95 11.92
CA THR A 292 -18.51 8.38 12.12
C THR A 292 -17.19 8.77 11.47
N ILE A 293 -16.16 7.93 11.55
CA ILE A 293 -14.89 8.15 10.82
C ILE A 293 -15.15 8.21 9.32
N ARG A 294 -15.86 7.22 8.76
CA ARG A 294 -16.20 7.20 7.32
C ARG A 294 -16.91 8.48 6.87
N TYR A 295 -17.77 9.05 7.71
CA TYR A 295 -18.40 10.35 7.46
C TYR A 295 -17.39 11.49 7.45
N LEU A 296 -16.44 11.52 8.38
CA LEU A 296 -15.38 12.53 8.34
C LEU A 296 -14.52 12.40 7.08
N LEU A 297 -14.21 11.16 6.66
CA LEU A 297 -13.46 10.91 5.43
C LEU A 297 -14.19 11.45 4.19
N SER A 298 -15.52 11.31 4.12
CA SER A 298 -16.30 11.81 2.96
C SER A 298 -16.27 13.34 2.82
N HIS A 299 -16.02 14.06 3.92
CA HIS A 299 -15.98 15.53 3.97
C HIS A 299 -14.56 16.12 3.86
N LEU A 300 -13.55 15.28 3.63
CA LEU A 300 -12.14 15.68 3.52
C LEU A 300 -11.52 15.21 2.19
N PRO A 301 -12.04 15.64 1.02
CA PRO A 301 -11.60 15.10 -0.28
C PRO A 301 -10.13 15.37 -0.62
N GLN A 302 -9.54 16.43 -0.04
CA GLN A 302 -8.14 16.79 -0.28
C GLN A 302 -7.16 16.16 0.72
N PHE A 303 -7.66 15.44 1.73
CA PHE A 303 -6.79 14.83 2.73
C PHE A 303 -6.34 13.45 2.28
N THR A 304 -5.03 13.22 2.37
CA THR A 304 -4.49 11.87 2.34
C THR A 304 -4.86 11.17 3.63
N VAL A 305 -5.44 9.97 3.56
CA VAL A 305 -5.89 9.22 4.72
C VAL A 305 -5.10 7.93 4.82
N VAL A 306 -4.49 7.66 5.97
CA VAL A 306 -3.79 6.40 6.25
C VAL A 306 -4.54 5.68 7.36
N VAL A 307 -5.17 4.55 7.02
CA VAL A 307 -5.97 3.74 7.93
C VAL A 307 -5.13 2.58 8.46
N LEU A 308 -5.06 2.49 9.78
CA LEU A 308 -4.43 1.44 10.54
C LEU A 308 -5.50 0.71 11.35
N ALA A 309 -5.67 -0.57 11.07
CA ALA A 309 -6.58 -1.48 11.77
C ALA A 309 -5.96 -2.89 11.90
N GLY A 310 -6.27 -3.60 12.98
CA GLY A 310 -5.74 -4.94 13.23
C GLY A 310 -4.21 -4.99 13.18
N THR A 311 -3.64 -5.94 12.43
CA THR A 311 -2.17 -6.14 12.34
C THR A 311 -1.41 -4.99 11.69
N SER A 312 -2.07 -4.12 10.92
CA SER A 312 -1.41 -2.99 10.25
C SER A 312 -0.98 -1.88 11.21
N ILE A 313 -1.48 -1.88 12.44
CA ILE A 313 -1.21 -0.83 13.42
C ILE A 313 0.26 -0.82 13.89
N ASP A 314 0.98 -1.93 13.78
CA ASP A 314 2.43 -1.95 14.02
C ASP A 314 3.20 -1.03 13.04
N ALA A 315 2.60 -0.66 11.90
CA ALA A 315 3.17 0.25 10.91
C ALA A 315 2.98 1.74 11.24
N ILE A 316 2.72 2.10 12.50
CA ILE A 316 2.40 3.49 12.88
C ILE A 316 3.51 4.51 12.56
N GLY A 317 4.78 4.16 12.78
CA GLY A 317 5.90 5.05 12.44
C GLY A 317 5.94 5.37 10.94
N PRO A 318 5.95 4.34 10.07
CA PRO A 318 5.78 4.51 8.63
C PRO A 318 4.51 5.28 8.21
N ALA A 319 3.37 5.03 8.85
CA ALA A 319 2.13 5.75 8.58
C ALA A 319 2.26 7.24 8.87
N CYS A 320 2.88 7.61 9.99
CA CYS A 320 3.11 8.99 10.37
C CYS A 320 4.14 9.66 9.45
N ALA A 321 5.18 8.94 9.02
CA ALA A 321 6.13 9.45 8.03
C ALA A 321 5.44 9.76 6.69
N LEU A 322 4.59 8.85 6.21
CA LEU A 322 3.81 9.03 4.99
C LEU A 322 2.83 10.21 5.12
N ALA A 323 2.10 10.31 6.24
CA ALA A 323 1.19 11.41 6.52
C ALA A 323 1.90 12.78 6.57
N ARG A 324 3.11 12.83 7.14
CA ARG A 324 3.96 14.05 7.12
C ARG A 324 4.35 14.47 5.72
N MET A 325 4.64 13.51 4.83
CA MET A 325 5.02 13.81 3.45
C MET A 325 3.84 14.24 2.58
N LEU A 326 2.65 13.70 2.83
CA LEU A 326 1.47 13.85 1.98
C LEU A 326 0.41 14.79 2.56
N GLN A 327 0.85 15.81 3.29
CA GLN A 327 -0.04 16.79 3.93
C GLN A 327 -0.90 17.54 2.87
N PRO A 328 -2.17 17.88 3.19
CA PRO A 328 -2.85 17.64 4.46
C PRO A 328 -3.20 16.15 4.65
N ALA A 329 -3.03 15.64 5.86
CA ALA A 329 -3.19 14.20 6.12
C ALA A 329 -4.01 13.88 7.36
N LEU A 330 -4.61 12.68 7.35
CA LEU A 330 -5.39 12.10 8.43
C LEU A 330 -4.89 10.68 8.70
N VAL A 331 -4.43 10.42 9.90
CA VAL A 331 -4.09 9.06 10.36
C VAL A 331 -5.28 8.53 11.15
N VAL A 332 -5.83 7.41 10.71
CA VAL A 332 -6.94 6.72 11.38
C VAL A 332 -6.41 5.47 12.06
N LEU A 333 -6.67 5.33 13.35
CA LEU A 333 -6.34 4.16 14.14
C LEU A 333 -7.61 3.58 14.72
N GLU A 334 -8.07 2.47 14.13
CA GLU A 334 -9.27 1.77 14.60
C GLU A 334 -8.94 0.74 15.68
N ASP A 335 -9.85 0.55 16.63
CA ASP A 335 -9.76 -0.42 17.75
C ASP A 335 -8.38 -0.47 18.43
N CYS A 336 -7.92 0.68 18.94
CA CYS A 336 -6.61 0.82 19.60
C CYS A 336 -6.44 -0.06 20.86
N ASP A 337 -7.53 -0.57 21.42
CA ASP A 337 -7.60 -1.49 22.55
C ASP A 337 -7.18 -2.92 22.18
N LEU A 338 -7.46 -3.40 20.96
CA LEU A 338 -7.20 -4.79 20.56
C LEU A 338 -5.72 -5.18 20.49
N ILE A 339 -4.82 -4.21 20.51
CA ILE A 339 -3.36 -4.43 20.42
C ILE A 339 -2.69 -4.38 21.79
N ALA A 340 -3.32 -3.73 22.76
CA ALA A 340 -2.84 -3.73 24.14
C ALA A 340 -2.82 -5.16 24.71
N GLU A 341 -3.83 -5.98 24.36
CA GLU A 341 -3.98 -7.35 24.88
C GLU A 341 -2.98 -8.35 24.27
N ALA A 342 -2.47 -8.11 23.06
CA ALA A 342 -1.54 -9.02 22.37
C ALA A 342 -0.08 -8.91 22.85
N ARG A 343 0.32 -7.76 23.42
CA ARG A 343 1.72 -7.50 23.84
C ARG A 343 2.00 -7.87 25.31
N ASP A 344 0.98 -8.24 26.07
CA ASP A 344 1.11 -8.60 27.49
C ASP A 344 1.84 -9.93 27.74
N HIS A 345 2.08 -10.73 26.69
CA HIS A 345 2.81 -12.00 26.77
C HIS A 345 4.32 -11.90 26.50
N GLY A 346 4.86 -10.68 26.31
CA GLY A 346 6.25 -10.50 25.93
C GLY A 346 6.84 -9.13 26.23
N GLY A 347 6.96 -8.76 27.51
CA GLY A 347 8.01 -7.87 28.04
C GLY A 347 8.30 -6.51 27.38
N GLY A 348 7.41 -5.97 26.54
CA GLY A 348 7.55 -4.67 25.88
C GLY A 348 6.64 -3.61 26.53
N GLU A 349 7.23 -2.74 27.35
CA GLU A 349 6.56 -1.91 28.38
C GLU A 349 5.78 -0.66 27.90
N GLN A 350 5.34 -0.55 26.64
CA GLN A 350 4.53 0.61 26.23
C GLN A 350 3.25 0.22 25.49
N PRO A 351 2.05 0.49 26.07
CA PRO A 351 0.78 0.38 25.37
C PRO A 351 0.84 1.12 24.04
N LEU A 352 0.26 0.54 22.98
CA LEU A 352 0.24 1.12 21.63
C LEU A 352 -0.04 2.63 21.62
N LEU A 353 -0.98 3.08 22.46
CA LEU A 353 -1.33 4.49 22.57
C LEU A 353 -0.12 5.39 22.91
N PHE A 354 0.83 4.95 23.74
CA PHE A 354 2.06 5.72 23.99
C PHE A 354 2.91 5.88 22.73
N GLN A 355 2.98 4.85 21.89
CA GLN A 355 3.66 4.93 20.60
C GLN A 355 2.97 5.92 19.66
N VAL A 356 1.64 5.92 19.62
CA VAL A 356 0.86 6.92 18.85
C VAL A 356 1.16 8.33 19.35
N LEU A 357 1.06 8.54 20.66
CA LEU A 357 1.30 9.85 21.26
C LEU A 357 2.76 10.31 21.06
N ASN A 358 3.74 9.39 21.06
CA ASN A 358 5.14 9.67 20.71
C ASN A 358 5.28 10.17 19.26
N GLU A 359 4.64 9.49 18.30
CA GLU A 359 4.67 9.93 16.90
C GLU A 359 3.98 11.29 16.72
N MET A 360 2.90 11.54 17.46
CA MET A 360 2.22 12.84 17.48
C MET A 360 3.11 13.94 18.05
N ASP A 361 3.85 13.66 19.13
CA ASP A 361 4.83 14.57 19.73
C ASP A 361 5.99 14.90 18.77
N GLY A 362 6.35 13.96 17.89
CA GLY A 362 7.38 14.14 16.88
C GLY A 362 6.99 15.02 15.69
N LEU A 363 5.73 15.48 15.61
CA LEU A 363 5.27 16.36 14.54
C LEU A 363 5.63 17.83 14.82
N GLY A 364 6.13 18.52 13.79
CA GLY A 364 6.37 19.96 13.84
C GLY A 364 5.09 20.77 14.12
N ASP A 365 5.25 21.99 14.63
CA ASP A 365 4.14 22.92 14.92
C ASP A 365 3.33 23.33 13.69
N ASP A 366 3.93 23.24 12.50
CA ASP A 366 3.34 23.58 11.20
C ASP A 366 2.62 22.40 10.51
N ALA A 367 2.73 21.18 11.08
CA ALA A 367 2.14 19.97 10.51
C ALA A 367 0.61 20.04 10.44
N ASP A 368 0.05 19.86 9.24
CA ASP A 368 -1.38 19.64 8.99
C ASP A 368 -1.69 18.15 8.95
N VAL A 369 -1.53 17.51 10.11
CA VAL A 369 -1.82 16.10 10.33
C VAL A 369 -2.81 15.98 11.48
N ALA A 370 -3.92 15.29 11.23
CA ALA A 370 -4.91 14.96 12.25
C ALA A 370 -4.91 13.46 12.54
N PHE A 371 -5.19 13.09 13.79
CA PHE A 371 -5.30 11.71 14.24
C PHE A 371 -6.74 11.42 14.66
N LEU A 372 -7.33 10.36 14.11
CA LEU A 372 -8.60 9.81 14.56
C LEU A 372 -8.33 8.46 15.21
N LEU A 373 -8.66 8.35 16.49
CA LEU A 373 -8.47 7.13 17.25
C LEU A 373 -9.84 6.58 17.67
N THR A 374 -10.01 5.26 17.68
CA THR A 374 -11.16 4.62 18.30
C THR A 374 -10.77 3.60 19.35
N THR A 375 -11.60 3.45 20.39
CA THR A 375 -11.48 2.38 21.39
C THR A 375 -12.86 1.93 21.87
N ASN A 376 -12.99 0.66 22.26
CA ASN A 376 -14.15 0.18 23.02
C ASN A 376 -13.91 0.23 24.54
N ARG A 377 -12.65 0.34 24.97
CA ARG A 377 -12.19 0.35 26.36
C ARG A 377 -11.47 1.66 26.68
N ALA A 378 -12.22 2.66 27.16
CA ALA A 378 -11.66 3.97 27.49
C ALA A 378 -10.78 3.93 28.75
N ASP A 379 -11.17 3.09 29.72
CA ASP A 379 -10.47 2.79 30.97
C ASP A 379 -8.98 2.44 30.76
N LEU A 380 -8.68 1.67 29.72
CA LEU A 380 -7.31 1.29 29.39
C LEU A 380 -6.45 2.44 28.86
N LEU A 381 -7.07 3.50 28.34
CA LEU A 381 -6.37 4.60 27.67
C LEU A 381 -6.17 5.82 28.60
N GLU A 382 -6.96 5.95 29.67
CA GLU A 382 -6.90 7.09 30.60
C GLU A 382 -5.49 7.40 31.11
N PRO A 383 -4.68 6.41 31.58
CA PRO A 383 -3.36 6.70 32.12
C PRO A 383 -2.42 7.36 31.10
N ALA A 384 -2.48 6.93 29.83
CA ALA A 384 -1.64 7.46 28.76
C ALA A 384 -2.06 8.88 28.35
N LEU A 385 -3.37 9.15 28.30
CA LEU A 385 -3.92 10.47 27.98
C LEU A 385 -3.58 11.51 29.07
N ILE A 386 -3.68 11.12 30.35
CA ILE A 386 -3.33 11.98 31.49
C ILE A 386 -1.84 12.35 31.46
N GLN A 387 -0.97 11.40 31.11
CA GLN A 387 0.47 11.63 31.06
C GLN A 387 0.90 12.56 29.91
N ARG A 388 0.05 12.78 28.90
CA ARG A 388 0.35 13.59 27.72
C ARG A 388 -0.80 14.54 27.38
N PRO A 389 -1.00 15.60 28.17
CA PRO A 389 -2.08 16.56 27.92
C PRO A 389 -1.88 17.31 26.60
N GLY A 390 -2.96 17.59 25.86
CA GLY A 390 -2.92 18.39 24.62
C GLY A 390 -2.56 17.62 23.33
N ARG A 391 -2.56 16.28 23.38
CA ARG A 391 -2.36 15.41 22.20
C ARG A 391 -3.70 14.92 21.65
N VAL A 392 -4.63 14.67 22.56
CA VAL A 392 -6.05 14.48 22.24
C VAL A 392 -6.77 15.77 22.63
N ASP A 393 -7.15 16.56 21.62
CA ASP A 393 -7.88 17.82 21.80
C ASP A 393 -9.34 17.59 22.14
N LEU A 394 -9.89 16.47 21.68
CA LEU A 394 -11.26 16.09 21.93
C LEU A 394 -11.35 14.57 22.11
N ALA A 395 -11.87 14.14 23.25
CA ALA A 395 -12.38 12.80 23.47
C ALA A 395 -13.91 12.85 23.47
N VAL A 396 -14.57 11.99 22.68
CA VAL A 396 -16.01 11.92 22.53
C VAL A 396 -16.49 10.50 22.76
N GLU A 397 -17.38 10.34 23.73
CA GLU A 397 -18.15 9.11 23.88
C GLU A 397 -19.22 9.03 22.78
N ILE A 398 -19.28 7.89 22.10
CA ILE A 398 -20.37 7.47 21.23
C ILE A 398 -21.23 6.48 22.02
N PRO A 399 -22.28 6.96 22.72
CA PRO A 399 -23.08 6.13 23.61
C PRO A 399 -24.03 5.20 22.83
N LEU A 400 -24.75 4.36 23.57
CA LEU A 400 -25.90 3.64 23.02
C LEU A 400 -26.98 4.63 22.51
N PRO A 401 -27.70 4.30 21.43
CA PRO A 401 -28.76 5.16 20.90
C PRO A 401 -29.93 5.32 21.90
N ASP A 402 -30.34 6.56 22.11
CA ASP A 402 -31.58 6.88 22.82
C ASP A 402 -32.82 6.48 21.99
N ALA A 403 -34.02 6.67 22.54
CA ALA A 403 -35.26 6.29 21.84
C ALA A 403 -35.41 6.98 20.48
N GLN A 404 -35.02 8.26 20.38
CA GLN A 404 -35.06 9.00 19.12
C GLN A 404 -34.03 8.43 18.12
N GLY A 405 -32.83 8.11 18.59
CA GLY A 405 -31.77 7.49 17.81
C GLY A 405 -32.17 6.12 17.29
N ARG A 406 -32.79 5.26 18.12
CA ARG A 406 -33.30 3.95 17.68
C ARG A 406 -34.36 4.08 16.60
N GLY A 407 -35.29 5.03 16.73
CA GLY A 407 -36.27 5.33 15.68
C GLY A 407 -35.59 5.76 14.37
N ARG A 408 -34.65 6.70 14.44
CA ARG A 408 -33.88 7.15 13.26
C ARG A 408 -33.03 6.04 12.63
N LEU A 409 -32.46 5.14 13.44
CA LEU A 409 -31.70 3.99 12.94
C LEU A 409 -32.63 3.00 12.22
N LEU A 410 -33.84 2.79 12.73
CA LEU A 410 -34.84 1.96 12.08
C LEU A 410 -35.26 2.56 10.74
N ASP A 411 -35.50 3.88 10.67
CA ASP A 411 -35.80 4.58 9.42
C ASP A 411 -34.64 4.50 8.42
N LEU A 412 -33.41 4.67 8.90
CA LEU A 412 -32.20 4.64 8.07
C LEU A 412 -31.96 3.26 7.46
N TYR A 413 -31.96 2.20 8.28
CA TYR A 413 -31.70 0.85 7.79
C TYR A 413 -32.91 0.23 7.10
N GLY A 414 -34.11 0.62 7.51
CA GLY A 414 -35.39 0.25 6.91
C GLY A 414 -35.77 1.11 5.72
N ALA A 415 -34.86 1.92 5.16
CA ALA A 415 -35.17 2.78 4.02
C ALA A 415 -35.77 1.96 2.86
N GLY A 416 -37.00 2.27 2.48
CA GLY A 416 -37.76 1.54 1.46
C GLY A 416 -38.62 0.38 1.97
N LEU A 417 -38.58 0.10 3.28
CA LEU A 417 -39.44 -0.87 3.96
C LEU A 417 -40.55 -0.10 4.72
N ASP A 418 -41.81 -0.31 4.33
CA ASP A 418 -42.95 0.33 5.00
C ASP A 418 -43.42 -0.52 6.18
N PHE A 419 -42.76 -0.33 7.32
CA PHE A 419 -43.10 -1.04 8.54
C PHE A 419 -44.35 -0.46 9.24
N GLY A 420 -44.66 0.81 8.99
CA GLY A 420 -45.73 1.53 9.69
C GLY A 420 -45.34 2.00 11.09
N LYS A 421 -46.05 3.03 11.58
CA LYS A 421 -45.69 3.71 12.84
C LYS A 421 -45.84 2.81 14.07
N GLU A 422 -46.87 1.97 14.10
CA GLU A 422 -47.17 1.13 15.27
C GLU A 422 -46.04 0.14 15.59
N ILE A 423 -45.51 -0.57 14.57
CA ILE A 423 -44.39 -1.49 14.79
C ILE A 423 -43.09 -0.73 15.07
N ALA A 424 -42.89 0.46 14.49
CA ALA A 424 -41.72 1.27 14.77
C ALA A 424 -41.70 1.72 16.24
N ASP A 425 -42.83 2.19 16.76
CA ASP A 425 -42.99 2.56 18.18
C ASP A 425 -42.79 1.32 19.08
N GLU A 426 -43.30 0.15 18.69
CA GLU A 426 -43.08 -1.12 19.39
C GLU A 426 -41.58 -1.47 19.46
N VAL A 427 -40.88 -1.48 18.32
CA VAL A 427 -39.45 -1.75 18.22
C VAL A 427 -38.65 -0.79 19.10
N VAL A 428 -38.90 0.52 19.01
CA VAL A 428 -38.18 1.53 19.81
C VAL A 428 -38.35 1.28 21.31
N SER A 429 -39.56 0.91 21.75
CA SER A 429 -39.84 0.62 23.16
C SER A 429 -39.15 -0.64 23.68
N ARG A 430 -39.05 -1.68 22.84
CA ARG A 430 -38.51 -3.00 23.23
C ARG A 430 -36.99 -3.14 23.06
N THR A 431 -36.33 -2.15 22.46
CA THR A 431 -34.90 -2.19 22.11
C THR A 431 -34.04 -1.24 22.93
N GLU A 432 -34.51 -0.84 24.11
CA GLU A 432 -33.69 -0.07 25.05
C GLU A 432 -32.40 -0.83 25.41
N GLY A 433 -31.28 -0.09 25.52
CA GLY A 433 -29.97 -0.68 25.80
C GLY A 433 -29.30 -1.41 24.64
N THR A 434 -29.91 -1.44 23.46
CA THR A 434 -29.32 -2.08 22.26
C THR A 434 -28.40 -1.13 21.48
N THR A 435 -27.49 -1.69 20.68
CA THR A 435 -26.55 -0.91 19.84
C THR A 435 -27.14 -0.52 18.48
N ALA A 436 -26.44 0.35 17.74
CA ALA A 436 -26.84 0.65 16.36
C ALA A 436 -26.72 -0.59 15.45
N SER A 437 -25.74 -1.45 15.69
CA SER A 437 -25.59 -2.74 15.00
C SER A 437 -26.77 -3.68 15.24
N PHE A 438 -27.39 -3.66 16.43
CA PHE A 438 -28.60 -4.44 16.71
C PHE A 438 -29.74 -4.05 15.75
N THR A 439 -29.99 -2.75 15.58
CA THR A 439 -31.08 -2.27 14.70
C THR A 439 -30.81 -2.65 13.23
N LYS A 440 -29.55 -2.56 12.80
CA LYS A 440 -29.14 -3.00 11.47
C LYS A 440 -29.40 -4.49 11.24
N GLU A 441 -29.06 -5.32 12.22
CA GLU A 441 -29.29 -6.77 12.15
C GLU A 441 -30.78 -7.11 12.21
N LEU A 442 -31.56 -6.40 13.03
CA LEU A 442 -33.01 -6.54 13.10
C LEU A 442 -33.67 -6.35 11.72
N VAL A 443 -33.33 -5.27 11.03
CA VAL A 443 -33.86 -5.02 9.68
C VAL A 443 -33.39 -6.10 8.71
N ARG A 444 -32.10 -6.45 8.73
CA ARG A 444 -31.55 -7.50 7.85
C ARG A 444 -32.27 -8.84 8.04
N ARG A 445 -32.51 -9.25 9.30
CA ARG A 445 -33.21 -10.49 9.64
C ARG A 445 -34.69 -10.43 9.25
N SER A 446 -35.35 -9.29 9.39
CA SER A 446 -36.73 -9.14 8.88
C SER A 446 -36.83 -9.37 7.37
N VAL A 447 -35.85 -8.89 6.60
CA VAL A 447 -35.77 -9.11 5.14
C VAL A 447 -35.49 -10.58 4.82
N LEU A 448 -34.64 -11.25 5.60
CA LEU A 448 -34.38 -12.67 5.44
C LEU A 448 -35.64 -13.51 5.66
N ILE A 449 -36.38 -13.27 6.74
CA ILE A 449 -37.65 -13.96 7.02
C ILE A 449 -38.65 -13.73 5.87
N ALA A 450 -38.62 -12.55 5.24
CA ALA A 450 -39.43 -12.25 4.04
C ALA A 450 -39.00 -13.03 2.80
N ALA A 451 -37.70 -13.20 2.60
CA ALA A 451 -37.18 -14.03 1.53
C ALA A 451 -37.51 -15.52 1.74
N GLU A 452 -37.46 -16.02 2.98
CA GLU A 452 -37.74 -17.43 3.32
C GLU A 452 -39.21 -17.83 3.07
N ARG A 453 -40.15 -16.89 3.17
CA ARG A 453 -41.54 -17.12 2.76
C ARG A 453 -41.80 -16.88 1.28
N GLU A 454 -40.75 -16.62 0.50
CA GLU A 454 -40.81 -16.26 -0.92
C GLU A 454 -41.64 -14.99 -1.20
N SER A 455 -41.67 -14.05 -0.24
CA SER A 455 -42.37 -12.76 -0.41
C SER A 455 -41.44 -11.71 -1.01
N PRO A 456 -41.90 -10.91 -2.00
CA PRO A 456 -41.15 -9.78 -2.53
C PRO A 456 -41.14 -8.56 -1.60
N ARG A 457 -41.91 -8.58 -0.51
CA ARG A 457 -42.04 -7.47 0.44
C ARG A 457 -41.84 -7.95 1.87
N THR A 458 -41.09 -7.15 2.62
CA THR A 458 -41.02 -7.28 4.08
C THR A 458 -42.26 -6.64 4.69
N GLU A 459 -42.94 -7.40 5.54
CA GLU A 459 -44.14 -7.02 6.25
C GLU A 459 -43.83 -6.70 7.73
N PRO A 460 -44.67 -5.93 8.43
CA PRO A 460 -44.48 -5.60 9.85
C PRO A 460 -44.39 -6.84 10.76
N SER A 461 -45.05 -7.94 10.39
CA SER A 461 -44.97 -9.23 11.08
C SER A 461 -43.54 -9.78 11.13
N ASP A 462 -42.75 -9.51 10.11
CA ASP A 462 -41.41 -10.09 9.94
C ASP A 462 -40.41 -9.38 10.82
N LEU A 463 -40.58 -8.06 10.93
CA LEU A 463 -39.83 -7.25 11.85
C LEU A 463 -40.15 -7.66 13.29
N ARG A 464 -41.43 -7.94 13.60
CA ARG A 464 -41.83 -8.46 14.90
C ARG A 464 -41.20 -9.82 15.19
N THR A 465 -41.27 -10.76 14.25
CA THR A 465 -40.63 -12.08 14.39
C THR A 465 -39.11 -11.96 14.59
N ALA A 466 -38.43 -11.13 13.78
CA ALA A 466 -37.00 -10.89 13.92
C ALA A 466 -36.64 -10.28 15.28
N LEU A 467 -37.48 -9.34 15.78
CA LEU A 467 -37.31 -8.74 17.09
C LEU A 467 -37.48 -9.78 18.21
N ASP A 468 -38.52 -10.61 18.12
CA ASP A 468 -38.78 -11.67 19.10
C ASP A 468 -37.63 -12.68 19.13
N GLU A 469 -37.09 -13.07 17.96
CA GLU A 469 -35.93 -13.97 17.87
C GLU A 469 -34.67 -13.36 18.51
N LEU A 470 -34.32 -12.12 18.14
CA LEU A 470 -33.14 -11.41 18.67
C LEU A 470 -33.23 -11.10 20.16
N LEU A 471 -34.46 -10.92 20.69
CA LEU A 471 -34.72 -10.72 22.10
C LEU A 471 -35.04 -12.03 22.86
N SER A 472 -35.02 -13.19 22.22
CA SER A 472 -35.22 -14.45 22.95
C SER A 472 -33.93 -14.90 23.67
N ASP A 473 -34.07 -15.48 24.86
CA ASP A 473 -32.94 -15.93 25.70
C ASP A 473 -32.11 -17.07 25.09
N ARG A 474 -32.54 -17.64 23.95
CA ARG A 474 -31.81 -18.72 23.25
C ARG A 474 -30.56 -18.23 22.53
N ASP A 475 -30.43 -16.92 22.32
CA ASP A 475 -29.36 -16.30 21.53
C ASP A 475 -28.48 -15.39 22.41
N GLN A 476 -28.14 -15.84 23.63
CA GLN A 476 -27.26 -15.10 24.57
C GLN A 476 -25.94 -14.64 23.93
N LEU A 477 -25.35 -15.46 23.06
CA LEU A 477 -24.15 -15.09 22.32
C LEU A 477 -24.42 -13.95 21.32
N THR A 478 -25.51 -14.02 20.56
CA THR A 478 -25.93 -12.97 19.62
C THR A 478 -26.25 -11.66 20.35
N ARG A 479 -26.90 -11.72 21.52
CA ARG A 479 -27.16 -10.56 22.39
C ARG A 479 -25.87 -9.89 22.86
N ARG A 480 -24.91 -10.66 23.37
CA ARG A 480 -23.60 -10.14 23.79
C ARG A 480 -22.81 -9.56 22.61
N LEU A 481 -22.82 -10.23 21.45
CA LEU A 481 -22.17 -9.75 20.23
C LEU A 481 -22.81 -8.46 19.68
N LEU A 482 -24.09 -8.24 19.95
CA LEU A 482 -24.83 -7.03 19.56
C LEU A 482 -24.94 -5.99 20.69
N GLY A 483 -24.23 -6.19 21.81
CA GLY A 483 -24.10 -5.23 22.92
C GLY A 483 -25.30 -5.14 23.87
N VAL A 484 -26.17 -6.15 23.91
CA VAL A 484 -27.26 -6.26 24.91
C VAL A 484 -26.68 -6.85 26.20
N ARG A 485 -26.64 -6.06 27.28
CA ARG A 485 -26.18 -6.53 28.61
C ARG A 485 -27.20 -7.51 29.21
N GLY A 486 -26.70 -8.56 29.86
CA GLY A 486 -27.56 -9.52 30.55
C GLY A 486 -28.08 -8.95 31.88
N PRO A 487 -29.19 -9.50 32.42
CA PRO A 487 -29.67 -9.12 33.75
C PRO A 487 -28.69 -9.47 34.89
N GLU A 488 -27.61 -10.21 34.62
CA GLU A 488 -26.57 -10.56 35.60
C GLU A 488 -25.41 -9.55 35.69
N ASP A 489 -25.32 -8.55 34.79
CA ASP A 489 -24.23 -7.55 34.78
C ASP A 489 -24.56 -6.30 35.64
N GLY A 490 -25.56 -6.40 36.54
CA GLY A 490 -26.19 -5.27 37.21
C GLY A 490 -25.89 -5.07 38.70
N ASP A 491 -25.18 -5.98 39.38
CA ASP A 491 -25.06 -5.95 40.86
C ASP A 491 -23.69 -6.44 41.40
N GLU A 492 -22.55 -5.89 40.95
CA GLU A 492 -21.25 -6.13 41.63
C GLU A 492 -20.50 -4.88 42.13
N ASP A 493 -21.06 -3.67 42.00
CA ASP A 493 -20.44 -2.44 42.55
C ASP A 493 -21.22 -1.82 43.72
N ALA A 494 -21.74 -2.66 44.62
CA ALA A 494 -22.27 -2.23 45.90
C ALA A 494 -22.14 -3.33 46.97
N ASP A 495 -20.90 -3.62 47.39
CA ASP A 495 -20.52 -3.95 48.78
C ASP A 495 -19.17 -4.70 48.81
N GLY A 496 -18.12 -4.10 49.39
CA GLY A 496 -16.95 -4.89 49.83
C GLY A 496 -15.59 -4.20 49.95
N TYR A 497 -15.40 -3.47 51.05
CA TYR A 497 -14.15 -3.08 51.75
C TYR A 497 -13.13 -2.13 51.10
#